data_AF-A0A453DRZ1-F1
#
_entry.id   AF-A0A453DRZ1-F1
#
_cell.length_a   1.000
_cell.length_b   1.000
_cell.length_c   1.000
_cell.angle_alpha   90.00
_cell.angle_beta   90.00
_cell.angle_gamma   90.00
#
_symmetry.space_group_name_H-M   'P 1'
#
loop_
_entity.id
_entity.type
_entity.pdbx_description
1 polymer ?
#
loop_
_entity_poly.entity_id
_entity_poly.type
_entity_poly.pdbx_seq_one_letter_code
_entity_poly.pdbx_strand_id
1 'polypeptide(L)' 'GLVPLPGSNNESWCQGLDGLASRCAEYYKQGARFAKWRTVVSIPCGPTALAVKEAAWGLARYAAIAQ' A
#
# COMPACT_ATOMS: atom_id res chain seq x y z
N GLY A 1 4.81 5.46 0.18
CA GLY A 1 6.15 4.91 -0.16
C GLY A 1 6.51 3.81 0.82
N LEU A 2 7.58 3.04 0.58
CA LEU A 2 7.94 1.96 1.51
C LEU A 2 8.61 2.52 2.77
N VAL A 3 8.24 1.97 3.92
CA VAL A 3 8.80 2.27 5.24
C VAL A 3 9.03 0.98 6.02
N PRO A 4 10.02 0.90 6.93
CA PRO A 4 10.28 -0.30 7.70
C PRO A 4 9.05 -0.74 8.50
N LEU A 5 8.80 -2.04 8.53
CA LEU A 5 7.71 -2.64 9.31
C LEU A 5 8.26 -3.07 10.69
N PRO A 6 7.89 -2.41 11.79
CA PRO A 6 8.37 -2.78 13.12
C PRO A 6 7.91 -4.20 13.50
N GLY A 7 8.77 -4.96 14.16
CA GLY A 7 8.46 -6.35 14.55
C GLY A 7 8.46 -7.36 13.40
N SER A 8 9.03 -6.99 12.25
CA SER A 8 9.21 -7.86 11.08
C SER A 8 10.69 -8.20 10.85
N ASN A 9 10.96 -9.11 9.91
CA ASN A 9 12.33 -9.52 9.56
C ASN A 9 12.93 -8.60 8.47
N ASN A 10 13.21 -7.34 8.82
CA ASN A 10 13.69 -6.31 7.88
C ASN A 10 12.76 -6.11 6.67
N GLU A 11 11.45 -6.21 6.88
CA GLU A 11 10.45 -6.03 5.84
C GLU A 11 9.93 -4.58 5.83
N SER A 12 9.15 -4.26 4.80
CA SER A 12 8.59 -2.92 4.59
C SER A 12 7.08 -2.97 4.41
N TRP A 13 6.40 -1.90 4.80
CA TRP A 13 5.01 -1.64 4.45
C TRP A 13 4.92 -0.35 3.65
N CYS A 14 3.81 -0.16 2.92
CA CYS A 14 3.63 1.03 2.08
C CYS A 14 2.69 2.03 2.76
N GLN A 15 3.21 3.22 3.07
CA GLN A 15 2.41 4.34 3.59
C GLN A 15 1.76 5.14 2.46
N GLY A 16 0.72 5.91 2.81
CA GLY A 16 0.07 6.88 1.91
C GLY A 16 -1.45 6.77 1.83
N LEU A 17 -2.11 6.10 2.79
CA LEU A 17 -3.57 6.04 2.85
C LEU A 17 -4.17 7.36 3.34
N ASP A 18 -3.44 8.11 4.16
CA ASP A 18 -3.88 9.40 4.67
C ASP A 18 -4.10 10.38 3.51
N GLY A 19 -5.30 10.97 3.48
CA GLY A 19 -5.72 11.89 2.42
C GLY A 19 -5.84 11.26 1.02
N LEU A 20 -5.80 9.93 0.89
CA LEU A 20 -5.85 9.26 -0.41
C LEU A 20 -7.17 9.55 -1.15
N ALA A 21 -8.31 9.55 -0.47
CA ALA A 21 -9.61 9.82 -1.08
C ALA A 21 -9.67 11.21 -1.74
N SER A 22 -9.24 12.25 -1.02
CA SER A 22 -9.19 13.62 -1.54
C SER A 22 -8.25 13.74 -2.74
N ARG A 23 -7.10 13.07 -2.70
CA ARG A 23 -6.15 13.05 -3.82
C ARG A 23 -6.71 12.30 -5.03
N CYS A 24 -7.35 11.15 -4.84
CA CYS A 24 -8.00 10.41 -5.93
C CYS A 24 -9.08 11.26 -6.62
N ALA A 25 -9.92 11.95 -5.84
CA ALA A 25 -10.94 12.85 -6.38
C ALA A 25 -10.32 13.98 -7.21
N GLU A 26 -9.22 14.58 -6.75
CA GLU A 26 -8.53 15.64 -7.47
C GLU A 26 -7.85 15.15 -8.75
N TYR A 27 -7.16 14.00 -8.70
CA TYR A 27 -6.57 13.39 -9.90
C TYR A 27 -7.63 12.98 -10.93
N TYR A 28 -8.81 12.56 -10.48
CA TYR A 28 -9.91 12.23 -11.38
C TYR A 28 -10.41 13.46 -12.16
N LYS A 29 -10.52 14.62 -11.49
CA LYS A 29 -10.85 15.90 -12.17
C LYS A 29 -9.80 16.27 -13.22
N GLN A 30 -8.53 15.97 -12.95
CA GLN A 30 -7.40 16.19 -13.87
C GLN A 30 -7.30 15.14 -14.99
N GLY A 31 -8.24 14.18 -15.05
CA GLY A 31 -8.34 13.21 -16.15
C GLY A 31 -7.75 11.83 -15.86
N ALA A 32 -7.21 11.57 -14.66
CA ALA A 32 -6.74 10.24 -14.30
C ALA A 32 -7.92 9.24 -14.19
N ARG A 33 -7.73 8.01 -14.67
CA ARG A 33 -8.77 6.95 -14.66
C ARG A 33 -8.33 5.64 -14.03
N PHE A 34 -7.08 5.56 -13.61
CA PHE A 34 -6.55 4.45 -12.84
C PHE A 34 -5.48 4.99 -11.88
N ALA A 35 -5.20 4.23 -10.83
CA ALA A 35 -4.17 4.54 -9.86
C ALA A 35 -3.19 3.36 -9.72
N LYS A 36 -2.01 3.61 -9.16
CA LYS A 36 -1.01 2.58 -8.86
C LYS A 36 -0.59 2.65 -7.39
N TRP A 37 -0.58 1.48 -6.75
CA TRP A 37 0.00 1.28 -5.43
C TRP A 37 0.98 0.11 -5.46
N ARG A 38 2.17 0.28 -4.86
CA ARG A 38 3.20 -0.76 -4.81
C ARG A 38 3.55 -1.07 -3.36
N THR A 39 3.32 -2.31 -2.95
CA THR A 39 3.88 -2.91 -1.74
C THR A 39 4.95 -3.92 -2.13
N VAL A 40 5.87 -4.26 -1.22
CA VAL A 40 6.98 -5.20 -1.47
C VAL A 40 7.00 -6.25 -0.38
N VAL A 41 7.16 -7.50 -0.78
CA VAL A 41 7.22 -8.68 0.08
C VAL A 41 8.48 -9.45 -0.30
N SER A 42 9.28 -9.84 0.69
CA SER A 42 10.60 -10.45 0.49
C SER A 42 10.55 -11.98 0.64
N ILE A 43 11.27 -12.72 -0.20
CA ILE A 43 11.27 -14.19 -0.26
C ILE A 43 12.49 -14.90 0.37
N PRO A 44 13.72 -14.32 0.52
CA PRO A 44 14.92 -15.06 0.91
C PRO A 44 14.78 -15.95 2.18
N CYS A 45 13.97 -15.54 3.16
CA CYS A 45 13.62 -16.34 4.34
C CYS A 45 12.11 -16.59 4.47
N GLY A 46 11.37 -16.41 3.38
CA GLY A 46 9.92 -16.27 3.36
C GLY A 46 9.45 -14.94 3.98
N PRO A 47 8.32 -14.38 3.52
CA PRO A 47 7.77 -13.21 4.18
C PRO A 47 7.15 -13.57 5.52
N THR A 48 7.25 -12.68 6.49
CA THR A 48 6.55 -12.90 7.76
C THR A 48 5.05 -12.83 7.55
N ALA A 49 4.29 -13.55 8.39
CA ALA A 49 2.83 -13.47 8.37
C ALA A 49 2.34 -12.02 8.59
N LEU A 50 3.09 -11.22 9.35
CA LEU A 50 2.82 -9.79 9.56
C LEU A 50 2.95 -9.01 8.24
N ALA A 51 4.05 -9.19 7.49
CA ALA A 51 4.25 -8.49 6.22
C ALA A 51 3.23 -8.87 5.16
N VAL A 52 2.86 -10.16 5.07
CA VAL A 52 1.80 -10.61 4.14
C VAL A 52 0.46 -9.99 4.50
N LYS A 53 0.10 -10.00 5.79
CA LYS A 53 -1.15 -9.41 6.28
C LYS A 53 -1.20 -7.91 6.01
N GLU A 54 -0.13 -7.19 6.33
CA GLU A 54 -0.06 -5.75 6.15
C GLU A 54 -0.11 -5.36 4.66
N ALA A 55 0.61 -6.09 3.81
CA ALA A 55 0.57 -5.89 2.37
C ALA A 55 -0.84 -6.08 1.79
N ALA A 56 -1.52 -7.17 2.17
CA ALA A 56 -2.88 -7.45 1.71
C ALA A 56 -3.89 -6.40 2.21
N TRP A 57 -3.83 -6.05 3.50
CA TRP A 57 -4.73 -5.08 4.11
C TRP A 57 -4.55 -3.67 3.53
N GLY A 58 -3.31 -3.23 3.35
CA GLY A 58 -2.99 -1.94 2.76
C GLY A 58 -3.47 -1.83 1.30
N LEU A 59 -3.25 -2.88 0.49
CA LEU A 59 -3.74 -2.94 -0.88
C LEU A 59 -5.26 -2.92 -0.96
N ALA A 60 -5.95 -3.66 -0.09
CA ALA A 60 -7.41 -3.69 -0.05
C ALA A 60 -8.00 -2.30 0.27
N ARG A 61 -7.43 -1.59 1.26
CA ARG A 61 -7.86 -0.22 1.59
C ARG A 61 -7.59 0.77 0.47
N TYR A 62 -6.40 0.70 -0.12
CA TYR A 62 -6.07 1.51 -1.30
C TYR A 62 -7.08 1.27 -2.43
N ALA A 63 -7.39 0.01 -2.75
CA ALA A 63 -8.31 -0.34 -3.82
C ALA A 63 -9.73 0.19 -3.52
N ALA A 64 -10.23 -0.01 -2.30
CA ALA A 64 -11.54 0.47 -1.88
C ALA A 64 -11.68 2.01 -1.94
N ILE A 65 -10.60 2.76 -1.74
CA ILE A 65 -10.60 4.23 -1.85
C ILE A 65 -10.47 4.70 -3.31
N ALA A 66 -9.79 3.93 -4.16
CA ALA A 66 -9.51 4.30 -5.54
C ALA A 66 -10.61 3.88 -6.55
N GLN A 67 -11.49 2.95 -6.16
CA GLN A 67 -12.67 2.54 -6.92
C GLN A 67 -13.77 3.61 -6.89
#